data_AF-A0A1H0MAN0-F1
#
_entry.id   AF-A0A1H0MAN0-F1
#
_cell.length_a   1.000
_cell.length_b   1.000
_cell.length_c   1.000
_cell.angle_alpha   90.00
_cell.angle_beta   90.00
_cell.angle_gamma   90.00
#
_symmetry.space_group_name_H-M   'P 1'
#
loop_
_entity.id
_entity.type
_entity.pdbx_description
1 polymer ?
#
loop_
_entity_poly.entity_id
_entity_poly.type
_entity_poly.pdbx_seq_one_letter_code
_entity_poly.pdbx_strand_id
1 'polypeptide(L)'
;MRTAVTLATLSLAILTSGLANAAQRQETGYYTSETRQGLKIYKTRKPFTWMTENNKIIFSTVCMNERSGSLEYRECRKRAKEYFRSKCSVSGDRFCNASNNFNPL
;
A
#
# COMPACT_ATOMS: atom_id res chain seq x y z
N MET A 1 -60.58 3.79 31.07
CA MET A 1 -59.92 2.66 30.37
C MET A 1 -58.49 3.12 30.12
N ARG A 2 -57.50 2.78 30.97
CA ARG A 2 -56.61 1.60 30.82
C ARG A 2 -56.14 1.48 29.36
N THR A 3 -54.87 1.57 28.96
CA THR A 3 -53.59 1.33 29.64
C THR A 3 -52.44 1.64 28.66
N ALA A 4 -51.29 2.04 29.22
CA ALA A 4 -49.92 1.78 28.76
C ALA A 4 -49.50 2.22 27.34
N VAL A 5 -48.97 3.45 27.23
CA VAL A 5 -47.90 3.72 26.26
C VAL A 5 -46.59 3.30 26.93
N THR A 6 -45.99 2.25 26.38
CA THR A 6 -44.80 1.56 26.85
C THR A 6 -43.61 2.50 27.05
N LEU A 7 -43.13 2.56 28.29
CA LEU A 7 -41.83 3.09 28.68
C LEU A 7 -40.71 2.20 28.12
N ALA A 8 -39.63 2.86 27.71
CA ALA A 8 -38.25 2.39 27.72
C ALA A 8 -37.89 1.17 26.86
N THR A 9 -37.37 1.46 25.67
CA THR A 9 -36.09 0.88 25.26
C THR A 9 -35.19 2.02 24.79
N LEU A 10 -34.54 2.68 25.76
CA LEU A 10 -33.27 3.34 25.54
C LEU A 10 -32.29 2.25 25.14
N SER A 11 -32.20 1.97 23.84
CA SER A 11 -31.10 1.19 23.29
C SER A 11 -29.84 2.00 23.60
N LEU A 12 -29.08 1.54 24.58
CA LEU A 12 -27.71 1.98 24.85
C LEU A 12 -27.04 2.19 23.50
N ALA A 13 -26.62 3.42 23.23
CA ALA A 13 -25.63 3.68 22.21
C ALA A 13 -24.46 2.77 22.56
N ILE A 14 -24.24 1.75 21.72
CA ILE A 14 -23.08 0.88 21.82
C ILE A 14 -21.90 1.84 21.79
N LEU A 15 -21.18 1.93 22.91
CA LEU A 15 -19.83 2.44 22.97
C LEU A 15 -19.03 1.57 22.00
N THR A 16 -19.01 1.95 20.72
CA THR A 16 -17.99 1.47 19.80
C THR A 16 -16.71 2.08 20.33
N SER A 17 -16.07 1.34 21.21
CA SER A 17 -14.67 1.47 21.55
C SER A 17 -13.93 1.81 20.26
N GLY A 18 -13.38 3.03 20.23
CA GLY A 18 -12.51 3.48 19.15
C GLY A 18 -11.29 2.59 19.12
N LEU A 19 -11.39 1.45 18.43
CA LEU A 19 -10.24 0.86 17.78
C LEU A 19 -9.96 1.81 16.63
N ALA A 20 -9.05 2.76 16.87
CA ALA A 20 -8.36 3.46 15.82
C ALA A 20 -7.65 2.40 14.97
N ASN A 21 -8.38 1.77 14.05
CA ASN A 21 -7.80 0.94 13.02
C ASN A 21 -6.85 1.88 12.28
N ALA A 22 -5.55 1.63 12.40
CA ALA A 22 -4.56 2.29 11.59
C ALA A 22 -4.98 2.07 10.13
N ALA A 23 -5.57 3.10 9.51
CA ALA A 23 -6.21 2.94 8.22
C ALA A 23 -5.11 2.65 7.20
N GLN A 24 -5.12 1.45 6.65
CA GLN A 24 -4.18 1.08 5.59
C GLN A 24 -4.47 1.97 4.38
N ARG A 25 -3.48 2.78 3.97
CA ARG A 25 -3.59 3.70 2.85
C ARG A 25 -2.87 3.10 1.64
N GLN A 26 -3.56 2.98 0.52
CA GLN A 26 -2.90 2.64 -0.74
C GLN A 26 -2.16 3.87 -1.30
N GLU A 27 -0.91 3.67 -1.67
CA GLU A 27 -0.06 4.64 -2.36
C GLU A 27 0.38 4.07 -3.71
N THR A 28 0.63 4.96 -4.68
CA THR A 28 1.03 4.60 -6.04
C THR A 28 2.32 5.31 -6.42
N GLY A 29 3.27 4.54 -6.94
CA GLY A 29 4.52 5.01 -7.52
C GLY A 29 4.59 4.65 -8.99
N TYR A 30 5.64 5.15 -9.65
CA TYR A 30 5.89 4.87 -11.05
C TYR A 30 7.36 4.56 -11.25
N TYR A 31 7.65 3.61 -12.12
CA TYR A 31 9.00 3.30 -12.58
C TYR A 31 9.05 3.18 -14.11
N THR A 32 10.25 3.28 -14.66
CA THR A 32 10.48 3.04 -16.09
C THR A 32 10.78 1.56 -16.29
N SER A 33 9.88 0.85 -16.96
CA SER A 33 10.09 -0.51 -17.45
C SER A 33 10.76 -0.47 -18.83
N GLU A 34 11.61 -1.46 -19.10
CA GLU A 34 12.29 -1.57 -20.40
C GLU A 34 11.99 -2.93 -21.03
N THR A 35 11.37 -2.94 -22.20
CA THR A 35 11.09 -4.17 -22.96
C THR A 35 11.91 -4.19 -24.24
N ARG A 36 12.44 -5.36 -24.59
CA ARG A 36 13.22 -5.56 -25.82
C ARG A 36 12.39 -6.29 -26.86
N GLN A 37 12.32 -5.75 -28.07
CA GLN A 37 11.75 -6.43 -29.23
C GLN A 37 12.77 -6.36 -30.38
N GLY A 38 13.49 -7.46 -30.59
CA GLY A 38 14.67 -7.48 -31.46
C GLY A 38 15.76 -6.54 -30.94
N LEU A 39 16.27 -5.67 -31.82
CA LEU A 39 17.28 -4.66 -31.48
C LEU A 39 16.70 -3.38 -30.86
N LYS A 40 15.36 -3.28 -30.74
CA LYS A 40 14.69 -2.09 -30.22
C LYS A 40 14.42 -2.24 -28.72
N ILE A 41 14.66 -1.16 -27.97
CA ILE A 41 14.33 -1.01 -26.55
C ILE A 41 13.18 -0.03 -26.42
N TYR A 42 12.11 -0.47 -25.77
CA TYR A 42 10.93 0.35 -25.48
C TYR A 42 10.92 0.68 -24.00
N LYS A 43 10.76 1.97 -23.69
CA LYS A 43 10.67 2.46 -22.32
C LYS A 43 9.23 2.87 -22.03
N THR A 44 8.65 2.33 -20.97
CA THR A 44 7.27 2.64 -20.58
C THR A 44 7.20 2.95 -19.10
N ARG A 45 6.48 4.01 -18.75
CA ARG A 45 6.20 4.38 -17.36
C ARG A 45 5.10 3.47 -16.82
N LYS A 46 5.46 2.59 -15.89
CA LYS A 46 4.55 1.59 -15.31
C LYS A 46 4.21 1.95 -13.86
N PRO A 47 2.93 1.95 -13.46
CA PRO A 47 2.54 2.17 -12.08
C PRO A 47 2.81 0.93 -11.23
N PHE A 48 2.99 1.15 -9.93
CA PHE A 48 2.94 0.09 -8.92
C PHE A 48 2.33 0.62 -7.64
N THR A 49 1.72 -0.27 -6.86
CA THR A 49 1.03 0.10 -5.62
C THR A 49 1.65 -0.58 -4.40
N TRP A 50 1.46 0.03 -3.25
CA TRP A 50 1.73 -0.54 -1.93
C TRP A 50 0.76 0.05 -0.91
N MET A 51 0.62 -0.62 0.23
CA MET A 51 -0.13 -0.11 1.37
C MET A 51 0.84 0.49 2.40
N THR A 52 0.38 1.54 3.08
CA THR A 52 1.04 2.09 4.25
C THR A 52 0.13 2.04 5.46
N GLU A 53 0.70 1.75 6.62
CA GLU A 53 0.00 1.70 7.90
C GLU A 53 0.93 2.32 8.95
N ASN A 54 0.40 3.22 9.78
CA ASN A 54 1.18 3.95 10.80
C ASN A 54 2.47 4.57 10.23
N ASN A 55 2.37 5.18 9.04
CA ASN A 55 3.50 5.77 8.31
C ASN A 55 4.62 4.77 7.99
N LYS A 56 4.34 3.46 7.90
CA LYS A 56 5.28 2.42 7.46
C LYS A 56 4.75 1.74 6.20
N ILE A 57 5.66 1.40 5.29
CA ILE A 57 5.31 0.64 4.08
C ILE A 57 5.17 -0.83 4.45
N ILE A 58 4.05 -1.44 4.09
CA ILE A 58 3.81 -2.87 4.30
C ILE A 58 4.47 -3.64 3.14
N PHE A 59 5.62 -4.26 3.38
CA PHE A 59 6.44 -4.86 2.32
C PHE A 59 5.76 -5.98 1.52
N SER A 60 4.86 -6.75 2.13
CA SER A 60 4.10 -7.80 1.45
C SER A 60 3.12 -7.26 0.42
N THR A 61 2.74 -5.98 0.53
CA THR A 61 1.75 -5.35 -0.37
C THR A 61 2.38 -4.65 -1.57
N VAL A 62 3.71 -4.56 -1.61
CA VAL A 62 4.43 -3.91 -2.71
C VAL A 62 4.25 -4.72 -3.99
N CYS A 63 3.77 -4.06 -5.05
CA CYS A 63 3.48 -4.66 -6.36
C CYS A 63 2.30 -5.65 -6.35
N MET A 64 1.32 -5.46 -5.46
CA MET A 64 0.08 -6.25 -5.46
C MET A 64 -0.74 -6.14 -6.76
N ASN A 65 -0.49 -5.11 -7.57
CA ASN A 65 -1.09 -4.95 -8.89
C ASN A 65 -0.48 -5.87 -9.97
N GLU A 66 0.59 -6.62 -9.64
CA GLU A 66 1.21 -7.61 -10.52
C GLU A 66 0.90 -9.03 -10.06
N ARG A 67 0.89 -9.99 -10.99
CA ARG A 67 0.70 -11.41 -10.65
C ARG A 67 1.90 -11.94 -9.87
N SER A 68 1.68 -12.38 -8.63
CA SER A 68 2.73 -12.97 -7.79
C SER A 68 3.50 -14.07 -8.52
N GLY A 69 4.84 -14.01 -8.43
CA GLY A 69 5.74 -14.96 -9.07
C GLY A 69 6.08 -14.67 -10.54
N SER A 70 5.39 -13.74 -11.21
CA SER A 70 5.69 -13.37 -12.59
C SER A 70 7.00 -12.59 -12.72
N LEU A 71 7.52 -12.49 -13.96
CA LEU A 71 8.70 -11.68 -14.25
C LEU A 71 8.43 -10.20 -13.95
N GLU A 72 7.24 -9.72 -14.27
CA GLU A 72 6.77 -8.36 -14.02
C GLU A 72 6.69 -8.06 -12.52
N TYR A 73 6.25 -9.02 -11.70
CA TYR A 73 6.24 -8.87 -10.24
C TYR A 73 7.68 -8.73 -9.69
N ARG A 74 8.61 -9.57 -10.16
CA ARG A 74 10.03 -9.50 -9.76
C ARG A 74 10.70 -8.20 -10.21
N GLU A 75 10.45 -7.76 -11.44
CA GLU A 75 10.94 -6.48 -11.94
C GLU A 75 10.35 -5.33 -11.11
N CYS A 76 9.03 -5.33 -10.91
CA CYS A 76 8.33 -4.31 -10.13
C CYS A 76 8.95 -4.16 -8.74
N ARG A 77 9.21 -5.25 -8.01
CA ARG A 77 9.81 -5.18 -6.66
C ARG A 77 11.24 -4.63 -6.69
N LYS A 78 12.06 -5.01 -7.68
CA LYS A 78 13.40 -4.41 -7.85
C LYS A 78 13.30 -2.89 -8.05
N ARG A 79 12.44 -2.45 -8.96
CA ARG A 79 12.23 -1.03 -9.28
C ARG A 79 11.58 -0.27 -8.13
N ALA A 80 10.71 -0.92 -7.35
CA ALA A 80 10.12 -0.35 -6.14
C ALA A 80 11.18 -0.02 -5.09
N LYS A 81 12.19 -0.89 -4.91
CA LYS A 81 13.32 -0.60 -4.01
C LYS A 81 14.12 0.62 -4.47
N GLU A 82 14.40 0.74 -5.77
CA GLU A 82 15.05 1.92 -6.35
C GLU A 82 14.21 3.18 -6.12
N TYR A 83 12.90 3.09 -6.30
CA TYR A 83 11.97 4.17 -6.03
C TYR A 83 12.00 4.59 -4.56
N PHE A 84 11.91 3.64 -3.62
CA PHE A 84 11.98 3.95 -2.18
C PHE A 84 13.31 4.59 -1.79
N ARG A 85 14.43 4.12 -2.36
CA ARG A 85 15.74 4.75 -2.19
C ARG A 85 15.76 6.19 -2.69
N SER A 86 15.20 6.45 -3.87
CA SER A 86 15.11 7.81 -4.43
C SER A 86 14.25 8.73 -3.57
N LYS A 87 13.17 8.20 -2.98
CA LYS A 87 12.27 8.95 -2.10
C LYS A 87 12.86 9.18 -0.73
N CYS A 88 13.64 8.26 -0.19
CA CYS A 88 14.36 8.46 1.08
C CYS A 88 15.23 9.74 1.05
N SER A 89 15.91 10.01 -0.06
CA SER A 89 16.73 11.23 -0.21
C SER A 89 15.93 12.54 -0.19
N VAL A 90 14.61 12.49 -0.39
CA VAL A 90 13.72 13.67 -0.55
C VAL A 90 12.65 13.74 0.53
N SER A 91 12.25 12.59 1.11
CA SER A 91 11.03 12.42 1.87
C SER A 91 11.17 11.27 2.87
N GLY A 92 11.07 11.62 4.16
CA GLY A 92 10.51 10.83 5.26
C GLY A 92 11.11 9.46 5.61
N ASP A 93 11.13 9.18 6.91
CA ASP A 93 11.65 7.95 7.53
C ASP A 93 11.09 6.66 6.92
N ARG A 94 9.84 6.67 6.41
CA ARG A 94 9.19 5.49 5.85
C ARG A 94 9.86 4.97 4.58
N PHE A 95 10.28 5.88 3.70
CA PHE A 95 10.97 5.51 2.46
C PHE A 95 12.40 5.08 2.75
N CYS A 96 13.05 5.68 3.75
CA CYS A 96 14.37 5.23 4.20
C CYS A 96 14.33 3.85 4.84
N ASN A 97 13.33 3.58 5.68
CA ASN A 97 13.11 2.25 6.24
C ASN A 97 12.89 1.21 5.13
N ALA A 98 12.04 1.50 4.15
CA ALA A 98 11.81 0.62 3.02
C ALA A 98 13.06 0.45 2.14
N SER A 99 13.79 1.52 1.84
CA SER A 99 15.05 1.46 1.07
C SER A 99 16.05 0.47 1.70
N ASN A 100 16.17 0.48 3.03
CA ASN A 100 17.13 -0.34 3.75
C ASN A 100 16.63 -1.77 4.00
N ASN A 101 15.35 -1.96 4.33
CA ASN A 101 14.83 -3.24 4.84
C ASN A 101 13.97 -4.01 3.84
N PHE A 102 13.49 -3.38 2.77
CA PHE A 102 12.71 -4.09 1.76
C PHE A 102 13.60 -5.03 0.95
N ASN A 103 13.33 -6.34 1.03
CA ASN A 103 13.94 -7.35 0.17
C ASN A 103 13.07 -7.56 -1.08
N PRO A 104 13.54 -7.24 -2.30
CA PRO A 104 12.75 -7.32 -3.52
C PRO A 104 12.63 -8.73 -4.11
N LEU A 105 13.29 -9.75 -3.53
CA LEU A 105 13.25 -11.14 -3.98
C LEU A 105 12.69 -12.09 -2.91
#